data_AF-A0A7I8W9Q3-F1
#
_entry.id   AF-A0A7I8W9Q3-F1
#
_cell.length_a   1.000
_cell.length_b   1.000
_cell.length_c   1.000
_cell.angle_alpha   90.00
_cell.angle_beta   90.00
_cell.angle_gamma   90.00
#
_symmetry.space_group_name_H-M   'P 1'
#
loop_
_entity.id
_entity.type
_entity.pdbx_description
1 polymer ?
#
loop_
_entity_poly.entity_id
_entity_poly.type
_entity_poly.pdbx_seq_one_letter_code
_entity_poly.pdbx_strand_id
1 'polypeptide(L)'
;MNSIIILLVSVANCELIWPKKDQVAIIDGDVAIGGLMMIHERDEHLICGQVMPQGGIQATEAMLYTIRWINDNKIIPGINLGARIKDDCDRDIYGLEQSVDFIRGK
;
A
#
# COMPACT_ATOMS: atom_id res chain seq x y z
N MET A 1 9.71 -33.83 -36.18
CA MET A 1 9.18 -32.56 -36.73
C MET A 1 7.66 -32.70 -36.71
N ASN A 2 6.87 -32.20 -35.76
CA ASN A 2 6.91 -30.99 -34.92
C ASN A 2 6.25 -31.37 -33.58
N SER A 3 6.97 -31.36 -32.46
CA SER A 3 7.11 -30.22 -31.53
C SER A 3 5.79 -29.70 -30.96
N ILE A 4 5.49 -30.14 -29.73
CA ILE A 4 5.14 -29.29 -28.56
C ILE A 4 3.99 -28.31 -28.80
N ILE A 5 2.75 -28.65 -28.40
CA ILE A 5 1.66 -27.74 -27.94
C ILE A 5 0.58 -28.62 -27.26
N ILE A 6 0.90 -29.26 -26.14
CA ILE A 6 -0.11 -29.70 -25.15
C ILE A 6 0.48 -29.49 -23.75
N LEU A 7 0.88 -28.25 -23.47
CA LEU A 7 0.83 -27.71 -22.12
C LEU A 7 -0.31 -26.70 -22.16
N LEU A 8 -1.54 -27.22 -22.23
CA LEU A 8 -2.73 -26.44 -21.88
C LEU A 8 -2.62 -26.15 -20.39
N VAL A 9 -1.91 -25.06 -20.13
CA VAL A 9 -2.13 -24.05 -19.11
C VAL A 9 -3.29 -24.45 -18.20
N SER A 10 -2.93 -25.06 -17.07
CA SER A 10 -3.71 -24.89 -15.84
C SER A 10 -3.61 -23.41 -15.49
N VAL A 11 -4.41 -22.59 -16.17
CA VAL A 11 -4.76 -21.25 -15.70
C VAL A 11 -5.52 -21.53 -14.42
N ALA A 12 -4.81 -21.54 -13.29
CA ALA A 12 -5.45 -21.34 -12.01
C ALA A 12 -6.30 -20.09 -12.18
N ASN A 13 -7.61 -20.21 -11.91
CA ASN A 13 -8.55 -19.12 -11.85
C ASN A 13 -8.04 -18.11 -10.81
N CYS A 14 -7.16 -17.21 -11.22
CA CYS A 14 -6.72 -16.10 -10.41
C CYS A 14 -7.72 -14.99 -10.73
N GLU A 15 -8.73 -14.84 -9.88
CA GLU A 15 -9.50 -13.61 -9.85
C GLU A 15 -8.50 -12.48 -9.52
N LEU A 16 -8.18 -11.67 -10.52
CA LEU A 16 -7.33 -10.49 -10.39
C LEU A 16 -8.10 -9.45 -9.56
N ILE A 17 -8.06 -9.59 -8.24
CA ILE A 17 -8.58 -8.59 -7.30
C ILE A 17 -7.51 -7.49 -7.20
N TRP A 18 -7.66 -6.46 -8.03
CA TRP A 18 -6.78 -5.29 -8.07
C TRP A 18 -7.56 -4.02 -7.70
N PRO A 19 -7.09 -3.23 -6.73
CA PRO A 19 -6.00 -3.51 -5.79
C PRO A 19 -6.45 -4.51 -4.70
N LYS A 20 -5.49 -5.06 -3.95
CA LYS A 20 -5.81 -5.79 -2.73
C LYS A 20 -6.16 -4.80 -1.62
N LYS A 21 -7.44 -4.71 -1.24
CA LYS A 21 -7.94 -3.76 -0.23
C LYS A 21 -7.19 -3.80 1.11
N ASP A 22 -6.77 -5.00 1.53
CA ASP A 22 -6.01 -5.20 2.78
C ASP A 22 -4.50 -4.99 2.62
N GLN A 23 -4.04 -4.46 1.48
CA GLN A 23 -2.64 -4.16 1.27
C GLN A 23 -2.26 -2.91 2.06
N VAL A 24 -1.35 -3.09 3.01
CA VAL A 24 -0.85 -2.05 3.90
C VAL A 24 0.67 -2.15 3.95
N ALA A 25 1.38 -1.03 3.84
CA ALA A 25 2.80 -1.00 4.17
C ALA A 25 2.95 -0.82 5.69
N ILE A 26 3.66 -1.76 6.30
CA ILE A 26 3.72 -1.93 7.76
C ILE A 26 5.17 -1.77 8.20
N ILE A 27 5.41 -0.86 9.13
CA ILE A 27 6.59 -0.85 10.00
C ILE A 27 6.09 -1.00 11.42
N ASP A 28 6.57 -2.00 12.15
CA ASP A 28 6.20 -2.18 13.55
C ASP A 28 6.94 -1.20 14.47
N GLY A 29 6.26 -0.82 15.54
CA GLY A 29 6.76 0.11 16.53
C GLY A 29 5.76 0.26 17.68
N ASP A 30 6.19 0.94 18.73
CA ASP A 30 5.39 1.20 19.93
C ASP A 30 4.20 2.14 19.61
N VAL A 31 4.39 3.07 18.68
CA VAL A 31 3.35 3.97 18.17
C VAL A 31 3.37 3.96 16.66
N ALA A 32 2.27 3.54 16.03
CA ALA A 32 2.14 3.51 14.58
C ALA A 32 1.57 4.84 14.04
N ILE A 33 2.26 5.44 13.07
CA ILE A 33 1.74 6.58 12.32
C ILE A 33 0.97 6.07 11.10
N GLY A 34 -0.32 6.39 11.04
CA GLY A 34 -1.17 6.10 9.88
C GLY A 34 -0.90 7.07 8.73
N GLY A 35 -0.94 6.58 7.49
CA GLY A 35 -0.80 7.40 6.29
C GLY A 35 -1.73 6.94 5.18
N LEU A 36 -2.39 7.89 4.52
CA LEU A 36 -3.03 7.69 3.23
C LEU A 36 -2.13 8.31 2.16
N MET A 37 -1.79 7.52 1.15
CA MET A 37 -0.93 7.93 0.05
C MET A 37 -1.63 7.61 -1.26
N MET A 38 -1.51 8.50 -2.24
CA MET A 38 -2.03 8.29 -3.58
C MET A 38 -1.04 7.42 -4.37
N ILE A 39 -0.92 6.14 -4.02
CA ILE A 39 0.04 5.22 -4.65
C ILE A 39 -0.37 4.96 -6.10
N HIS A 40 -1.67 4.84 -6.34
CA HIS A 40 -2.24 4.76 -7.67
C HIS A 40 -3.04 6.01 -8.02
N GLU A 41 -3.14 6.29 -9.31
CA GLU A 41 -4.03 7.33 -9.83
C GLU A 41 -5.49 6.86 -9.82
N ARG A 42 -6.40 7.83 -9.98
CA ARG A 42 -7.81 7.58 -10.23
C ARG A 42 -7.99 6.98 -11.63
N ASP A 43 -8.69 5.85 -11.72
CA ASP A 43 -9.22 5.30 -12.96
C ASP A 43 -10.76 5.48 -13.02
N GLU A 44 -11.43 5.12 -14.10
CA GLU A 44 -12.91 5.10 -14.20
C GLU A 44 -13.47 3.66 -14.22
N HIS A 45 -12.72 2.72 -14.78
CA HIS A 45 -13.08 1.32 -14.99
C HIS A 45 -12.54 0.42 -13.88
N LEU A 46 -11.40 0.77 -13.31
CA LEU A 46 -10.76 0.06 -12.21
C LEU A 46 -11.02 0.76 -10.87
N ILE A 47 -10.82 0.02 -9.78
CA ILE A 47 -10.84 0.60 -8.43
C ILE A 47 -9.69 1.60 -8.29
N CYS A 48 -8.50 1.24 -8.81
CA CYS A 48 -7.29 2.05 -8.84
C CYS A 48 -6.61 1.92 -10.20
N GLY A 49 -6.04 3.02 -10.68
CA GLY A 49 -5.35 3.12 -11.96
C GLY A 49 -3.89 2.70 -11.89
N GLN A 50 -3.06 3.36 -12.70
CA GLN A 50 -1.62 3.12 -12.73
C GLN A 50 -0.92 3.65 -11.47
N VAL A 51 0.24 3.08 -11.16
CA VAL A 51 1.10 3.55 -10.06
C VAL A 51 1.62 4.96 -10.37
N MET A 52 1.49 5.87 -9.41
CA MET A 52 2.08 7.20 -9.45
C MET A 52 3.48 7.19 -8.81
N PRO A 53 4.58 7.29 -9.59
CA PRO A 53 5.92 7.12 -9.04
C PRO A 53 6.31 8.25 -8.08
N GLN A 54 5.95 9.49 -8.41
CA GLN A 54 6.34 10.69 -7.67
C GLN A 54 5.33 11.05 -6.58
N GLY A 55 4.03 11.09 -6.91
CA GLY A 55 2.98 11.43 -5.94
C GLY A 55 2.74 10.34 -4.90
N GLY A 56 2.91 9.08 -5.31
CA GLY A 56 2.56 7.92 -4.50
C GLY A 56 3.77 7.26 -3.85
N ILE A 57 4.61 6.62 -4.69
CA ILE A 57 5.74 5.81 -4.22
C ILE A 57 6.78 6.68 -3.52
N GLN A 58 7.20 7.80 -4.11
CA GLN A 58 8.20 8.68 -3.50
C GLN A 58 7.70 9.28 -2.18
N ALA A 59 6.43 9.68 -2.09
CA ALA A 59 5.84 10.19 -0.85
C ALA A 59 5.79 9.10 0.24
N THR A 60 5.41 7.88 -0.13
CA THR A 60 5.40 6.72 0.75
C THR A 60 6.80 6.41 1.28
N GLU A 61 7.79 6.32 0.40
CA GLU A 61 9.19 6.07 0.79
C GLU A 61 9.76 7.22 1.62
N ALA A 62 9.40 8.47 1.34
CA ALA A 62 9.83 9.62 2.15
C ALA A 62 9.32 9.51 3.59
N MET A 63 8.07 9.09 3.79
CA MET A 63 7.52 8.83 5.12
C MET A 63 8.27 7.69 5.83
N LEU A 64 8.46 6.56 5.15
CA LEU A 64 9.15 5.39 5.72
C LEU A 64 10.61 5.71 6.06
N TYR A 65 11.31 6.44 5.20
CA TYR A 65 12.66 6.92 5.44
C TYR A 65 12.72 7.83 6.66
N THR A 66 11.78 8.78 6.78
CA THR A 66 11.72 9.72 7.90
C THR A 66 11.51 8.99 9.22
N ILE A 67 10.61 8.00 9.25
CA ILE A 67 10.37 7.18 10.45
C ILE A 67 11.63 6.40 10.87
N ARG A 68 12.32 5.76 9.92
CA ARG A 68 13.59 5.08 10.19
C ARG A 68 14.64 6.05 10.73
N TRP A 69 14.80 7.20 10.09
CA TRP A 69 15.74 8.22 10.52
C TRP A 69 15.46 8.71 11.95
N ILE A 70 14.19 8.92 12.31
CA ILE A 70 13.78 9.30 13.68
C ILE A 70 14.16 8.23 14.69
N ASN A 71 13.89 6.95 14.37
CA ASN A 71 14.19 5.82 15.25
C ASN A 71 15.71 5.63 15.42
N ASP A 72 16.48 5.68 14.33
CA ASP A 72 17.94 5.49 14.33
C ASP A 72 18.66 6.57 15.13
N ASN A 73 18.20 7.82 15.01
CA ASN A 73 18.75 8.95 15.75
C ASN A 73 18.17 9.09 17.17
N LYS A 74 17.25 8.19 17.56
CA LYS A 74 16.59 8.19 18.88
C LYS A 74 16.02 9.55 19.26
N ILE A 75 15.42 10.24 18.28
CA ILE A 75 14.84 11.59 18.48
C ILE A 75 13.74 11.54 19.56
N ILE A 76 13.01 10.43 19.65
CA ILE A 76 12.04 10.16 20.71
C ILE A 76 12.59 9.02 21.59
N PRO A 77 13.20 9.35 22.75
CA PRO A 77 13.82 8.33 23.60
C PRO A 77 12.79 7.33 24.14
N GLY A 78 13.09 6.03 24.00
CA GLY A 78 12.27 4.95 24.57
C GLY A 78 11.00 4.59 23.79
N ILE A 79 10.81 5.16 22.60
CA ILE A 79 9.66 4.88 21.72
C ILE A 79 10.18 4.65 20.30
N ASN A 80 9.83 3.52 19.69
CA ASN A 80 10.02 3.27 18.27
C ASN A 80 8.75 3.64 17.51
N LEU A 81 8.87 4.51 16.52
CA LEU A 81 7.78 4.83 15.62
C LEU A 81 7.59 3.70 14.59
N GLY A 82 6.35 3.25 14.46
CA GLY A 82 5.88 2.40 13.38
C GLY A 82 5.14 3.18 12.31
N ALA A 83 4.72 2.49 11.26
CA ALA A 83 3.93 3.04 10.17
C ALA A 83 2.83 2.05 9.76
N ARG A 84 1.69 2.59 9.33
CA ARG A 84 0.64 1.86 8.62
C ARG A 84 0.18 2.73 7.45
N ILE A 85 0.61 2.41 6.24
CA ILE A 85 0.31 3.21 5.05
C ILE A 85 -0.65 2.45 4.15
N LYS A 86 -1.75 3.11 3.77
CA LYS A 86 -2.78 2.59 2.87
C LYS A 86 -2.86 3.47 1.63
N ASP A 87 -3.28 2.86 0.53
CA ASP A 87 -3.51 3.54 -0.74
C ASP A 87 -4.95 4.05 -0.81
N ASP A 88 -5.14 5.33 -1.13
CA ASP A 88 -6.46 5.94 -1.32
C ASP A 88 -6.88 6.05 -2.79
N CYS A 89 -5.98 5.72 -3.73
CA CYS A 89 -6.19 5.75 -5.17
C CYS A 89 -6.76 7.07 -5.70
N ASP A 90 -6.45 8.18 -5.03
CA ASP A 90 -6.99 9.51 -5.35
C ASP A 90 -8.53 9.50 -5.49
N ARG A 91 -9.22 8.71 -4.66
CA ARG A 91 -10.69 8.56 -4.68
C ARG A 91 -11.28 8.72 -3.29
N ASP A 92 -12.11 9.74 -3.12
CA ASP A 92 -12.68 10.14 -1.81
C ASP A 92 -13.37 8.99 -1.06
N ILE A 93 -14.24 8.24 -1.74
CA ILE A 93 -14.97 7.12 -1.13
C ILE A 93 -14.03 5.99 -0.72
N TYR A 94 -13.06 5.66 -1.57
CA TYR A 94 -12.10 4.60 -1.29
C TYR A 94 -11.16 5.00 -0.15
N GLY A 95 -10.66 6.24 -0.15
CA GLY A 95 -9.87 6.80 0.95
C GLY A 95 -10.64 6.85 2.27
N LEU A 96 -11.94 7.15 2.25
CA LEU A 96 -12.79 7.07 3.45
C LEU A 96 -12.91 5.63 3.96
N GLU A 97 -13.09 4.65 3.07
CA GLU A 97 -13.10 3.23 3.47
C GLU A 97 -11.78 2.81 4.12
N GLN A 98 -10.65 3.23 3.56
CA GLN A 98 -9.33 2.99 4.16
C GLN A 98 -9.17 3.68 5.52
N SER A 99 -9.68 4.91 5.64
CA SER A 99 -9.68 5.67 6.90
C SER A 99 -10.49 4.98 8.00
N VAL A 100 -11.64 4.41 7.63
CA VAL A 100 -12.51 3.68 8.56
C VAL A 100 -11.79 2.43 9.11
N ASP A 101 -10.90 1.82 8.34
CA ASP A 101 -10.13 0.68 8.85
C ASP A 101 -9.11 1.08 9.92
N PHE A 102 -8.54 2.30 9.87
CA PHE A 102 -7.65 2.79 10.94
C PHE A 102 -8.36 2.91 12.29
N ILE A 103 -9.62 3.36 12.30
CA ILE A 103 -10.39 3.52 13.55
C ILE A 103 -10.98 2.20 14.07
N ARG A 104 -11.11 1.18 13.22
CA ARG A 104 -11.59 -0.14 13.62
C ARG A 104 -10.57 -0.92 14.46
N GLY A 105 -9.32 -0.48 14.50
CA GLY A 105 -8.26 -1.11 15.30
C GLY A 105 -7.91 -2.52 14.86
N LYS A 106 -8.03 -2.80 13.55
CA LYS A 106 -7.57 -4.06 12.95
C LYS A 106 -6.12 -3.98 12.51
#